data_AF-A0A519ZI86-F1
#
_entry.id   AF-A0A519ZI86-F1
#
_cell.length_a   1.000
_cell.length_b   1.000
_cell.length_c   1.000
_cell.angle_alpha   90.00
_cell.angle_beta   90.00
_cell.angle_gamma   90.00
#
_symmetry.space_group_name_H-M   'P 1'
#
loop_
_entity.id
_entity.type
_entity.pdbx_description
1 polymer ?
#
loop_
_entity_poly.entity_id
_entity_poly.type
_entity_poly.pdbx_seq_one_letter_code
_entity_poly.pdbx_strand_id
1 'polypeptide(L)'
;ATPPRFAPGGQSTQMIVGADAADDRTILATSASLYAAHGLRRVYYSAFSPIPDAARALPLKAPPLVREHRLYQADWLMRFYGFAADEIVPPARPGVDGATTSGQGMLALDIDPKLAWALAHREQFPVDVNRAPREMLLRVPGLGVKTVDRLLQTRLARRIHVDDLGRLHVPLRKVMPFISAEGHSPTRLLDAQDLARSLRPAPVQGALFDGMPVA
;
A
#
# COMPACT_ATOMS: atom_id res chain seq x y z
N ALA A 1 -18.44 -34.58 17.99
CA ALA A 1 -18.91 -33.24 17.59
C ALA A 1 -18.89 -33.15 16.07
N THR A 2 -19.96 -32.70 15.44
CA THR A 2 -20.01 -32.48 13.98
C THR A 2 -19.05 -31.34 13.63
N PRO A 3 -18.09 -31.52 12.70
CA PRO A 3 -17.20 -30.45 12.31
C PRO A 3 -18.01 -29.29 11.69
N PRO A 4 -17.60 -28.02 11.91
CA PRO A 4 -18.27 -26.89 11.28
C PRO A 4 -18.23 -27.03 9.75
N ARG A 5 -19.31 -26.62 9.08
CA ARG A 5 -19.45 -26.75 7.60
C ARG A 5 -18.37 -26.00 6.81
N PHE A 6 -17.67 -25.05 7.44
CA PHE A 6 -16.58 -24.29 6.84
C PHE A 6 -15.33 -24.36 7.73
N ALA A 7 -14.17 -24.27 7.09
CA ALA A 7 -12.90 -24.19 7.80
C ALA A 7 -12.91 -23.00 8.78
N PRO A 8 -12.41 -23.15 10.01
CA PRO A 8 -12.39 -22.06 11.00
C PRO A 8 -11.67 -20.79 10.49
N GLY A 9 -10.67 -21.00 9.62
CA GLY A 9 -9.88 -19.95 8.97
C GLY A 9 -10.61 -19.19 7.85
N GLY A 10 -11.84 -19.59 7.49
CA GLY A 10 -12.60 -19.06 6.35
C GLY A 10 -12.01 -19.43 4.98
N GLN A 11 -12.55 -18.83 3.92
CA GLN A 11 -12.17 -19.16 2.54
C GLN A 11 -11.07 -18.22 2.03
N SER A 12 -10.18 -18.76 1.20
CA SER A 12 -9.14 -18.00 0.50
C SER A 12 -9.05 -18.43 -0.96
N THR A 13 -8.48 -17.57 -1.80
CA THR A 13 -8.20 -17.88 -3.20
C THR A 13 -6.81 -17.41 -3.60
N GLN A 14 -6.35 -17.81 -4.78
CA GLN A 14 -5.08 -17.38 -5.36
C GLN A 14 -5.30 -16.84 -6.78
N MET A 15 -4.73 -15.66 -7.04
CA MET A 15 -4.69 -15.01 -8.35
C MET A 15 -3.27 -15.07 -8.91
N ILE A 16 -3.16 -15.49 -10.18
CA ILE A 16 -1.90 -15.49 -10.92
C ILE A 16 -1.78 -14.15 -11.64
N VAL A 17 -0.74 -13.39 -11.30
CA VAL A 17 -0.54 -12.02 -11.77
C VAL A 17 0.37 -12.02 -12.98
N GLY A 18 -0.03 -11.31 -14.03
CA GLY A 18 0.76 -11.18 -15.26
C GLY A 18 0.75 -12.43 -16.14
N ALA A 19 -0.27 -13.29 -15.99
CA ALA A 19 -0.57 -14.35 -16.96
C ALA A 19 -1.43 -13.85 -18.14
N ASP A 20 -2.06 -12.68 -18.00
CA ASP A 20 -2.90 -12.03 -19.01
C ASP A 20 -2.66 -10.51 -19.02
N ALA A 21 -3.51 -9.77 -19.72
CA ALA A 21 -3.45 -8.31 -19.85
C ALA A 21 -4.06 -7.55 -18.66
N ALA A 22 -4.44 -8.22 -17.56
CA ALA A 22 -5.05 -7.55 -16.42
C ALA A 22 -4.06 -6.57 -15.75
N ASP A 23 -4.50 -5.32 -15.64
CA ASP A 23 -3.81 -4.28 -14.91
C ASP A 23 -4.05 -4.41 -13.39
N ASP A 24 -3.26 -3.71 -12.59
CA ASP A 24 -3.36 -3.79 -11.13
C ASP A 24 -4.69 -3.24 -10.60
N ARG A 25 -5.30 -2.29 -11.31
CA ARG A 25 -6.67 -1.82 -11.06
C ARG A 25 -7.65 -2.99 -11.11
N THR A 26 -7.67 -3.74 -12.20
CA THR A 26 -8.60 -4.86 -12.41
C THR A 26 -8.38 -5.93 -11.35
N ILE A 27 -7.12 -6.22 -11.02
CA ILE A 27 -6.76 -7.18 -9.97
C ILE A 27 -7.30 -6.72 -8.61
N LEU A 28 -7.04 -5.47 -8.19
CA LEU A 28 -7.49 -4.96 -6.90
C LEU A 28 -9.01 -4.83 -6.80
N ALA A 29 -9.68 -4.41 -7.88
CA ALA A 29 -11.14 -4.37 -7.95
C ALA A 29 -11.76 -5.77 -7.81
N THR A 30 -11.15 -6.77 -8.46
CA THR A 30 -11.55 -8.18 -8.33
C THR A 30 -11.38 -8.66 -6.90
N SER A 31 -10.24 -8.39 -6.27
CA SER A 31 -10.01 -8.74 -4.86
C SER A 31 -11.02 -8.08 -3.92
N ALA A 32 -11.32 -6.79 -4.11
CA ALA A 32 -12.33 -6.08 -3.35
C ALA A 32 -13.72 -6.74 -3.48
N SER A 33 -14.12 -7.10 -4.70
CA SER A 33 -15.36 -7.84 -4.97
C SER A 33 -15.37 -9.21 -4.29
N LEU A 34 -14.27 -9.95 -4.34
CA LEU A 34 -14.15 -11.26 -3.69
C LEU A 34 -14.32 -11.17 -2.17
N TYR A 35 -13.77 -10.13 -1.54
CA TYR A 35 -13.98 -9.87 -0.11
C TYR A 35 -15.44 -9.53 0.19
N ALA A 36 -16.05 -8.62 -0.58
CA ALA A 36 -17.40 -8.14 -0.32
C ALA A 36 -18.49 -9.18 -0.64
N ALA A 37 -18.42 -9.84 -1.80
CA ALA A 37 -19.45 -10.75 -2.28
C ALA A 37 -19.31 -12.18 -1.73
N HIS A 38 -18.09 -12.64 -1.46
CA HIS A 38 -17.83 -14.02 -1.05
C HIS A 38 -17.27 -14.16 0.37
N GLY A 39 -17.06 -13.05 1.09
CA GLY A 39 -16.57 -13.08 2.47
C GLY A 39 -15.20 -13.74 2.61
N LEU A 40 -14.37 -13.69 1.55
CA LEU A 40 -13.04 -14.29 1.61
C LEU A 40 -12.22 -13.65 2.73
N ARG A 41 -11.40 -14.44 3.41
CA ARG A 41 -10.46 -13.91 4.40
C ARG A 41 -9.21 -13.35 3.76
N ARG A 42 -8.78 -13.90 2.62
CA ARG A 42 -7.53 -13.53 1.96
C ARG A 42 -7.52 -13.92 0.49
N VAL A 43 -6.97 -13.04 -0.34
CA VAL A 43 -6.52 -13.33 -1.69
C VAL A 43 -4.99 -13.43 -1.67
N TYR A 44 -4.44 -14.49 -2.25
CA TYR A 44 -3.00 -14.64 -2.50
C TYR A 44 -2.68 -14.22 -3.93
N TYR A 45 -1.58 -13.50 -4.10
CA TYR A 45 -1.05 -13.10 -5.39
C TYR A 45 0.24 -13.89 -5.64
N SER A 46 0.42 -14.39 -6.86
CA SER A 46 1.66 -15.03 -7.29
C SER A 46 1.97 -14.60 -8.71
N ALA A 47 3.19 -14.13 -8.95
CA ALA A 47 3.66 -13.81 -10.29
C ALA A 47 3.62 -15.05 -11.21
N PHE A 48 3.15 -14.88 -12.44
CA PHE A 48 3.22 -15.91 -13.47
C PHE A 48 4.67 -16.32 -13.72
N SER A 49 4.93 -17.63 -13.69
CA SER A 49 6.22 -18.22 -14.03
C SER A 49 6.09 -19.00 -15.35
N PRO A 50 6.75 -18.55 -16.44
CA PRO A 50 6.70 -19.26 -17.71
C PRO A 50 7.34 -20.66 -17.58
N ILE A 51 6.69 -21.65 -18.18
CA ILE A 51 7.23 -22.99 -18.35
C ILE A 51 7.62 -23.20 -19.82
N PRO A 52 8.60 -24.08 -20.14
CA PRO A 52 8.82 -24.54 -21.49
C PRO A 52 7.51 -25.09 -22.08
N ASP A 53 7.26 -24.84 -23.37
CA ASP A 53 6.03 -25.24 -24.08
C ASP A 53 4.72 -24.64 -23.53
N ALA A 54 4.78 -23.46 -22.90
CA ALA A 54 3.59 -22.72 -22.50
C ALA A 54 2.64 -22.43 -23.68
N ALA A 55 1.34 -22.46 -23.41
CA ALA A 55 0.33 -22.12 -24.41
C ALA A 55 0.60 -20.74 -25.04
N ARG A 56 0.37 -20.61 -26.36
CA ARG A 56 0.63 -19.38 -27.14
C ARG A 56 0.02 -18.10 -26.57
N ALA A 57 -1.04 -18.22 -25.77
CA ALA A 57 -1.73 -17.10 -25.14
C ALA A 57 -1.03 -16.55 -23.87
N LEU A 58 -0.03 -17.26 -23.33
CA LEU A 58 0.68 -16.88 -22.11
C LEU A 58 1.93 -16.04 -22.42
N PRO A 59 2.26 -15.05 -21.57
CA PRO A 59 3.42 -14.21 -21.79
C PRO A 59 4.72 -15.00 -21.61
N LEU A 60 5.69 -14.73 -22.48
CA LEU A 60 7.00 -15.40 -22.46
C LEU A 60 7.92 -14.91 -21.34
N LYS A 61 7.59 -13.78 -20.70
CA LYS A 61 8.40 -13.15 -19.66
C LYS A 61 7.62 -13.04 -18.36
N ALA A 62 8.24 -13.47 -17.27
CA ALA A 62 7.71 -13.27 -15.92
C ALA A 62 7.57 -11.77 -15.60
N PRO A 63 6.49 -11.35 -14.92
CA PRO A 63 6.38 -9.97 -14.45
C PRO A 63 7.43 -9.68 -13.36
N PRO A 64 7.78 -8.39 -13.12
CA PRO A 64 8.69 -8.05 -12.04
C PRO A 64 8.17 -8.53 -10.69
N LEU A 65 8.99 -9.23 -9.89
CA LEU A 65 8.61 -9.73 -8.55
C LEU A 65 8.10 -8.61 -7.62
N VAL A 66 8.58 -7.38 -7.82
CA VAL A 66 8.13 -6.20 -7.09
C VAL A 66 6.65 -5.92 -7.30
N ARG A 67 6.07 -6.29 -8.45
CA ARG A 67 4.63 -6.13 -8.73
C ARG A 67 3.77 -6.95 -7.77
N GLU A 68 4.13 -8.21 -7.51
CA GLU A 68 3.45 -9.07 -6.54
C GLU A 68 3.47 -8.44 -5.14
N HIS A 69 4.64 -7.97 -4.71
CA HIS A 69 4.77 -7.29 -3.42
C HIS A 69 3.90 -6.03 -3.34
N ARG A 70 3.83 -5.23 -4.41
CA ARG A 70 2.96 -4.03 -4.46
C ARG A 70 1.48 -4.38 -4.35
N LEU A 71 1.04 -5.45 -5.00
CA LEU A 71 -0.34 -5.94 -4.85
C LEU A 71 -0.66 -6.38 -3.42
N TYR A 72 0.25 -7.08 -2.74
CA TYR A 72 0.06 -7.39 -1.32
C TYR A 72 0.00 -6.14 -0.44
N GLN A 73 0.82 -5.12 -0.72
CA GLN A 73 0.77 -3.86 0.01
C GLN A 73 -0.57 -3.14 -0.21
N ALA A 74 -1.07 -3.08 -1.44
CA ALA A 74 -2.37 -2.48 -1.76
C ALA A 74 -3.54 -3.26 -1.13
N ASP A 75 -3.52 -4.59 -1.21
CA ASP A 75 -4.51 -5.47 -0.55
C ASP A 75 -4.58 -5.22 0.96
N TRP A 76 -3.42 -5.07 1.61
CA TRP A 76 -3.33 -4.74 3.02
C TRP A 76 -3.97 -3.39 3.36
N LEU A 77 -3.79 -2.38 2.51
CA LEU A 77 -4.44 -1.08 2.66
C LEU A 77 -5.97 -1.21 2.56
N MET A 78 -6.49 -2.00 1.62
CA MET A 78 -7.93 -2.22 1.52
C MET A 78 -8.49 -2.87 2.79
N ARG A 79 -7.85 -3.96 3.25
CA ARG A 79 -8.38 -4.78 4.35
C ARG A 79 -8.24 -4.18 5.73
N PHE A 80 -7.15 -3.46 5.99
CA PHE A 80 -6.83 -3.01 7.34
C PHE A 80 -6.81 -1.48 7.50
N TYR A 81 -6.74 -0.74 6.39
CA TYR A 81 -6.71 0.72 6.39
C TYR A 81 -7.97 1.36 5.79
N GLY A 82 -8.89 0.56 5.26
CA GLY A 82 -10.15 1.06 4.68
C GLY A 82 -9.95 1.86 3.40
N PHE A 83 -8.91 1.56 2.62
CA PHE A 83 -8.77 2.12 1.28
C PHE A 83 -9.74 1.44 0.32
N ALA A 84 -10.31 2.23 -0.59
CA ALA A 84 -11.03 1.68 -1.73
C ALA A 84 -10.04 1.31 -2.86
N ALA A 85 -10.39 0.35 -3.72
CA ALA A 85 -9.52 -0.10 -4.81
C ALA A 85 -9.26 1.03 -5.84
N ASP A 86 -10.31 1.77 -6.17
CA ASP A 86 -10.29 2.94 -7.06
C ASP A 86 -9.55 4.13 -6.44
N GLU A 87 -9.41 4.17 -5.12
CA GLU A 87 -8.59 5.18 -4.47
C GLU A 87 -7.09 4.88 -4.56
N ILE A 88 -6.69 3.60 -4.47
CA ILE A 88 -5.29 3.20 -4.61
C ILE A 88 -4.83 3.33 -6.07
N VAL A 89 -5.68 2.91 -7.01
CA VAL A 89 -5.44 3.00 -8.44
C VAL A 89 -6.63 3.72 -9.09
N PRO A 90 -6.58 5.06 -9.26
CA PRO A 90 -7.70 5.85 -9.75
C PRO A 90 -8.02 5.58 -11.22
N PRO A 91 -9.31 5.57 -11.63
CA PRO A 91 -9.72 5.33 -13.01
C PRO A 91 -8.98 6.26 -13.97
N ALA A 92 -8.68 5.74 -15.18
CA ALA A 92 -8.07 6.55 -16.21
C ALA A 92 -8.97 7.78 -16.48
N ARG A 93 -8.43 8.98 -16.30
CA ARG A 93 -9.12 10.22 -16.65
C ARG A 93 -8.83 10.54 -18.11
N PRO A 94 -9.85 10.77 -18.95
CA PRO A 94 -9.64 11.25 -20.32
C PRO A 94 -8.87 12.58 -20.31
N GLY A 95 -7.82 12.71 -21.12
CA GLY A 95 -7.14 13.97 -21.38
C GLY A 95 -6.06 14.40 -20.37
N VAL A 96 -5.61 13.51 -19.48
CA VAL A 96 -4.44 13.77 -18.61
C VAL A 96 -3.27 12.92 -19.11
N ASP A 97 -2.44 13.51 -19.97
CA ASP A 97 -1.23 12.89 -20.47
C ASP A 97 -0.21 12.70 -19.33
N GLY A 98 0.52 11.59 -19.39
CA GLY A 98 1.18 10.98 -18.23
C GLY A 98 2.21 11.82 -17.49
N ALA A 99 2.18 11.74 -16.16
CA ALA A 99 3.34 11.95 -15.29
C ALA A 99 3.16 11.40 -13.85
N THR A 100 2.21 10.50 -13.62
CA THR A 100 2.16 9.70 -12.38
C THR A 100 2.07 8.25 -12.75
N THR A 101 2.98 7.43 -12.23
CA THR A 101 3.13 6.00 -12.50
C THR A 101 1.82 5.18 -12.37
N SER A 102 0.81 5.73 -11.69
CA SER A 102 -0.55 5.19 -11.55
C SER A 102 -1.52 5.44 -12.71
N GLY A 103 -1.10 6.14 -13.78
CA GLY A 103 -1.99 6.63 -14.85
C GLY A 103 -2.54 5.56 -15.81
N GLN A 104 -1.97 4.35 -15.84
CA GLN A 104 -2.38 3.27 -16.74
C GLN A 104 -2.99 2.06 -16.01
N GLY A 105 -3.55 2.28 -14.80
CA GLY A 105 -4.10 1.18 -14.01
C GLY A 105 -3.06 0.27 -13.37
N MET A 106 -1.78 0.65 -13.40
CA MET A 106 -0.66 -0.07 -12.79
C MET A 106 -0.21 0.60 -11.51
N LEU A 107 0.25 -0.18 -10.53
CA LEU A 107 0.88 0.33 -9.32
C LEU A 107 2.30 0.81 -9.61
N ALA A 108 2.72 1.85 -8.91
CA ALA A 108 4.10 2.29 -8.94
C ALA A 108 5.02 1.26 -8.26
N LEU A 109 6.02 0.76 -9.00
CA LEU A 109 6.94 -0.25 -8.48
C LEU A 109 8.02 0.34 -7.57
N ASP A 110 8.35 1.61 -7.73
CA ASP A 110 9.43 2.30 -7.01
C ASP A 110 8.98 2.96 -5.69
N ILE A 111 7.68 3.03 -5.43
CA ILE A 111 7.12 3.70 -4.25
C ILE A 111 5.98 2.87 -3.63
N ASP A 112 5.91 2.85 -2.30
CA ASP A 112 4.84 2.13 -1.60
C ASP A 112 3.47 2.78 -1.88
N PRO A 113 2.38 2.00 -2.01
CA PRO A 113 1.08 2.53 -2.46
C PRO A 113 0.48 3.56 -1.49
N LYS A 114 0.79 3.48 -0.20
CA LYS A 114 0.29 4.44 0.81
C LYS A 114 0.99 5.79 0.67
N LEU A 115 2.30 5.78 0.47
CA LEU A 115 3.08 6.99 0.19
C LEU A 115 2.74 7.56 -1.19
N ALA A 116 2.58 6.72 -2.20
CA ALA A 116 2.15 7.13 -3.53
C ALA A 116 0.81 7.88 -3.48
N TRP A 117 -0.17 7.32 -2.77
CA TRP A 117 -1.45 7.96 -2.53
C TRP A 117 -1.29 9.30 -1.80
N ALA A 118 -0.48 9.36 -0.74
CA ALA A 118 -0.31 10.58 0.03
C ALA A 118 0.35 11.72 -0.76
N LEU A 119 1.30 11.39 -1.64
CA LEU A 119 1.91 12.36 -2.54
C LEU A 119 0.96 12.81 -3.66
N ALA A 120 0.07 11.94 -4.12
CA ALA A 120 -0.96 12.30 -5.09
C ALA A 120 -2.06 13.19 -4.49
N HIS A 121 -2.28 13.11 -3.18
CA HIS A 121 -3.33 13.82 -2.44
C HIS A 121 -2.75 14.77 -1.39
N ARG A 122 -1.77 15.58 -1.77
CA ARG A 122 -1.09 16.53 -0.86
C ARG A 122 -2.06 17.51 -0.21
N GLU A 123 -3.15 17.85 -0.89
CA GLU A 123 -4.23 18.71 -0.41
C GLU A 123 -4.96 18.16 0.82
N GLN A 124 -4.86 16.86 1.10
CA GLN A 124 -5.43 16.24 2.30
C GLN A 124 -4.51 16.33 3.52
N PHE A 125 -3.32 16.93 3.36
CA PHE A 125 -2.33 17.11 4.39
C PHE A 125 -2.09 18.61 4.66
N PRO A 126 -1.71 18.98 5.90
CA PRO A 126 -1.42 18.09 7.02
C PRO A 126 -2.63 17.57 7.77
N VAL A 127 -2.51 16.34 8.29
CA VAL A 127 -3.52 15.72 9.15
C VAL A 127 -3.24 16.10 10.61
N ASP A 128 -4.19 16.77 11.26
CA ASP A 128 -4.10 17.11 12.68
C ASP A 128 -4.21 15.86 13.56
N VAL A 129 -3.12 15.50 14.25
CA VAL A 129 -3.04 14.32 15.12
C VAL A 129 -3.82 14.46 16.41
N ASN A 130 -4.52 15.55 16.67
CA ASN A 130 -5.44 15.68 17.81
C ASN A 130 -6.91 15.72 17.38
N ARG A 131 -7.20 16.03 16.10
CA ARG A 131 -8.57 16.25 15.62
C ARG A 131 -9.02 15.32 14.51
N ALA A 132 -8.10 14.86 13.65
CA ALA A 132 -8.48 14.14 12.45
C ALA A 132 -9.15 12.79 12.76
N PRO A 133 -10.12 12.37 11.93
CA PRO A 133 -10.77 11.07 12.10
C PRO A 133 -9.79 9.92 11.87
N ARG A 134 -10.15 8.73 12.37
CA ARG A 134 -9.30 7.53 12.32
C ARG A 134 -8.87 7.20 10.89
N GLU A 135 -9.80 7.33 9.96
CA GLU A 135 -9.64 7.05 8.55
C GLU A 135 -8.51 7.90 7.96
N MET A 136 -8.49 9.21 8.25
CA MET A 136 -7.42 10.09 7.77
C MET A 136 -6.06 9.82 8.43
N LEU A 137 -6.02 9.46 9.71
CA LEU A 137 -4.76 9.06 10.35
C LEU A 137 -4.18 7.80 9.71
N LEU A 138 -5.05 6.88 9.28
CA LEU A 138 -4.65 5.69 8.53
C LEU A 138 -4.15 6.02 7.13
N ARG A 139 -4.34 7.24 6.61
CA ARG A 139 -3.77 7.67 5.33
C ARG A 139 -2.35 8.22 5.44
N VAL A 140 -1.96 8.69 6.62
CA VAL A 140 -0.62 9.24 6.87
C VAL A 140 0.47 8.16 6.69
N PRO A 141 1.42 8.32 5.75
CA PRO A 141 2.53 7.39 5.56
C PRO A 141 3.35 7.22 6.84
N GLY A 142 3.63 5.98 7.23
CA GLY A 142 4.37 5.67 8.47
C GLY A 142 3.51 5.48 9.72
N LEU A 143 2.22 5.86 9.70
CA LEU A 143 1.28 5.47 10.75
C LEU A 143 0.64 4.11 10.44
N GLY A 144 0.73 3.18 11.39
CA GLY A 144 0.09 1.87 11.31
C GLY A 144 -1.17 1.77 12.17
N VAL A 145 -2.00 0.76 11.93
CA VAL A 145 -3.28 0.53 12.66
C VAL A 145 -3.11 0.61 14.17
N LYS A 146 -2.20 -0.18 14.74
CA LYS A 146 -1.94 -0.18 16.20
C LYS A 146 -1.50 1.18 16.72
N THR A 147 -0.68 1.90 15.95
CA THR A 147 -0.22 3.25 16.30
C THR A 147 -1.39 4.21 16.32
N VAL A 148 -2.24 4.20 15.27
CA VAL A 148 -3.42 5.06 15.18
C VAL A 148 -4.39 4.77 16.32
N ASP A 149 -4.65 3.50 16.64
CA ASP A 149 -5.54 3.14 17.74
C ASP A 149 -5.01 3.66 19.09
N ARG A 150 -3.70 3.52 19.36
CA ARG A 150 -3.06 4.11 20.56
C ARG A 150 -3.14 5.63 20.57
N LEU A 151 -2.97 6.26 19.41
CA LEU A 151 -3.02 7.70 19.25
C LEU A 151 -4.44 8.20 19.60
N LEU A 152 -5.48 7.56 19.07
CA LEU A 152 -6.87 7.87 19.40
C LEU A 152 -7.19 7.71 20.89
N GLN A 153 -6.73 6.61 21.51
CA GLN A 153 -6.90 6.41 22.95
C GLN A 153 -6.18 7.50 23.76
N THR A 154 -4.99 7.92 23.33
CA THR A 154 -4.22 8.96 24.01
C THR A 154 -4.93 10.32 23.98
N ARG A 155 -5.59 10.66 22.87
CA ARG A 155 -6.34 11.93 22.71
C ARG A 155 -7.46 12.10 23.72
N LEU A 156 -8.03 10.99 24.21
CA LEU A 156 -9.10 11.03 25.21
C LEU A 156 -8.59 11.56 26.56
N ALA A 157 -7.31 11.35 26.87
CA ALA A 157 -6.72 11.75 28.13
C ALA A 157 -5.94 13.07 28.04
N ARG A 158 -5.28 13.34 26.91
CA ARG A 158 -4.45 14.54 26.72
C ARG A 158 -4.20 14.88 25.26
N ARG A 159 -3.72 16.10 25.01
CA ARG A 159 -3.18 16.49 23.70
C ARG A 159 -1.88 15.77 23.42
N ILE A 160 -1.68 15.44 22.14
CA ILE A 160 -0.52 14.71 21.62
C ILE A 160 0.47 15.72 21.07
N HIS A 161 1.69 15.64 21.60
CA HIS A 161 2.85 16.38 21.13
C HIS A 161 3.70 15.50 20.19
N VAL A 162 4.61 16.13 19.44
CA VAL A 162 5.55 15.40 18.57
C VAL A 162 6.37 14.36 19.34
N ASP A 163 6.80 14.69 20.56
CA ASP A 163 7.59 13.78 21.40
C ASP A 163 6.85 12.49 21.74
N ASP A 164 5.52 12.55 21.85
CA ASP A 164 4.69 11.37 22.09
C ASP A 164 4.71 10.40 20.89
N LEU A 165 4.78 10.94 19.68
CA LEU A 165 4.92 10.12 18.47
C LEU A 165 6.24 9.37 18.45
N GLY A 166 7.33 10.01 18.90
CA GLY A 166 8.63 9.36 19.08
C GLY A 166 8.57 8.18 20.06
N ARG A 167 7.88 8.37 21.21
CA ARG A 167 7.68 7.30 22.22
C ARG A 167 6.83 6.14 21.69
N LEU A 168 5.92 6.42 20.76
CA LEU A 168 5.14 5.39 20.05
C LEU A 168 5.94 4.68 18.94
N HIS A 169 7.25 4.93 18.83
CA HIS A 169 8.15 4.37 17.81
C HIS A 169 7.69 4.69 16.38
N VAL A 170 7.05 5.85 16.20
CA VAL A 170 6.64 6.34 14.89
C VAL A 170 7.88 6.82 14.13
N PRO A 171 8.04 6.48 12.84
CA PRO A 171 9.15 6.98 12.02
C PRO A 171 8.98 8.48 11.75
N LEU A 172 9.43 9.33 12.68
CA LEU A 172 9.18 10.78 12.65
C LEU A 172 9.58 11.40 11.31
N ARG A 173 10.75 11.06 10.75
CA ARG A 173 11.18 11.58 9.43
C ARG A 173 10.16 11.33 8.32
N LYS A 174 9.47 10.18 8.33
CA LYS A 174 8.45 9.83 7.32
C LYS A 174 7.11 10.49 7.59
N VAL A 175 6.74 10.65 8.86
CA VAL A 175 5.42 11.15 9.26
C VAL A 175 5.34 12.67 9.30
N MET A 176 6.41 13.33 9.74
CA MET A 176 6.43 14.77 10.04
C MET A 176 5.96 15.67 8.88
N PRO A 177 6.24 15.38 7.59
CA PRO A 177 5.66 16.15 6.50
C PRO A 177 4.12 16.08 6.49
N PHE A 178 3.52 14.95 6.82
CA PHE A 178 2.08 14.72 6.60
C PHE A 178 1.19 15.10 7.80
N ILE A 179 1.74 15.57 8.92
CA ILE A 179 0.96 15.78 10.14
C ILE A 179 1.15 17.16 10.76
N SER A 180 0.13 17.65 11.44
CA SER A 180 0.25 18.71 12.42
C SER A 180 0.03 18.14 13.82
N ALA A 181 0.79 18.64 14.79
CA ALA A 181 0.71 18.25 16.19
C ALA A 181 0.99 19.46 17.08
N GLU A 182 0.77 19.32 18.39
CA GLU A 182 1.10 20.42 19.31
C GLU A 182 2.60 20.73 19.22
N GLY A 183 2.93 21.98 18.84
CA GLY A 183 4.30 22.43 18.61
C GLY A 183 4.90 22.11 17.23
N HIS A 184 4.12 21.58 16.28
CA HIS A 184 4.61 21.26 14.92
C HIS A 184 3.61 21.57 13.81
N SER A 185 4.09 22.30 12.81
CA SER A 185 3.39 22.57 11.55
C SER A 185 4.31 22.27 10.36
N PRO A 186 3.89 21.43 9.40
CA PRO A 186 4.78 20.90 8.36
C PRO A 186 4.82 21.72 7.08
N THR A 187 4.28 22.94 7.06
CA THR A 187 4.01 23.73 5.84
C THR A 187 5.16 23.75 4.84
N ARG A 188 6.43 23.80 5.29
CA ARG A 188 7.59 23.79 4.39
C ARG A 188 8.03 22.41 3.90
N LEU A 189 7.68 21.34 4.61
CA LEU A 189 8.10 19.97 4.30
C LEU A 189 7.21 19.32 3.23
N LEU A 190 5.90 19.62 3.24
CA LEU A 190 4.93 19.08 2.28
C LEU A 190 5.19 19.53 0.84
N ASP A 191 5.52 20.82 0.71
CA ASP A 191 5.70 21.49 -0.58
C ASP A 191 7.10 21.28 -1.17
N ALA A 192 7.98 20.57 -0.46
CA ALA A 192 9.32 20.28 -0.94
C ALA A 192 9.26 19.43 -2.22
N GLN A 193 9.84 19.95 -3.30
CA GLN A 193 9.83 19.29 -4.62
C GLN A 193 10.50 17.91 -4.58
N ASP A 194 11.45 17.71 -3.68
CA ASP A 194 12.22 16.48 -3.49
C ASP A 194 11.66 15.56 -2.39
N LEU A 195 10.50 15.89 -1.80
CA LEU A 195 9.87 15.09 -0.73
C LEU A 195 9.72 13.62 -1.12
N ALA A 196 9.30 13.35 -2.36
CA ALA A 196 9.16 11.99 -2.86
C ALA A 196 10.49 11.24 -2.87
N ARG A 197 11.60 11.93 -3.17
CA ARG A 197 12.95 11.36 -3.23
C ARG A 197 13.50 11.10 -1.84
N SER A 198 13.28 12.01 -0.89
CA SER A 198 13.79 11.88 0.48
C SER A 198 13.07 10.79 1.30
N LEU A 199 11.83 10.45 0.92
CA LEU A 199 11.02 9.43 1.61
C LEU A 199 11.09 8.03 0.98
N ARG A 200 11.69 7.89 -0.21
CA ARG A 200 11.91 6.58 -0.83
C ARG A 200 12.94 5.79 -0.02
N PRO A 201 12.74 4.48 0.19
CA PRO A 201 13.77 3.65 0.79
C PRO A 201 15.03 3.69 -0.09
N ALA A 202 16.20 3.66 0.55
CA ALA A 202 17.47 3.58 -0.17
C ALA A 202 17.45 2.33 -1.09
N PRO A 203 17.98 2.42 -2.31
CA PRO A 203 18.04 1.27 -3.21
C PRO A 203 18.81 0.14 -2.52
N VAL A 204 18.13 -0.97 -2.26
CA VAL A 204 18.78 -2.19 -1.79
C VAL A 204 19.42 -2.83 -3.01
N GLN A 205 20.75 -2.82 -3.06
CA GLN A 205 21.49 -3.54 -4.09
C GLN A 205 21.19 -5.03 -3.89
N GLY A 206 20.43 -5.63 -4.82
CA GLY A 206 20.20 -7.08 -4.81
C GLY A 206 21.54 -7.80 -4.91
N ALA A 207 21.78 -8.80 -4.06
CA ALA A 207 22.96 -9.63 -4.15
C ALA A 207 23.02 -10.25 -5.56
N LEU A 208 24.04 -9.87 -6.32
CA LEU A 208 24.14 -10.20 -7.74
C LEU A 208 24.64 -11.63 -7.96
N PHE A 209 25.22 -12.28 -6.94
CA PHE A 209 25.61 -13.68 -6.95
C PHE A 209 25.63 -14.20 -5.51
N ASP A 210 24.72 -15.12 -5.16
CA ASP A 210 24.91 -16.01 -4.03
C ASP A 210 24.33 -17.39 -4.42
N GLY A 211 25.23 -18.32 -4.75
CA GLY A 211 24.89 -19.73 -4.96
C GLY A 211 25.16 -20.31 -6.35
N MET A 212 26.43 -20.61 -6.64
CA MET A 212 26.82 -21.77 -7.46
C MET A 212 28.10 -22.37 -6.86
N PRO A 213 28.03 -23.50 -6.12
CA PRO A 213 29.23 -24.29 -5.92
C PRO A 213 29.57 -24.97 -7.25
N VAL A 214 30.72 -24.62 -7.82
CA VAL A 214 31.30 -25.36 -8.95
C VAL A 214 31.82 -26.68 -8.37
N ALA A 215 31.29 -27.80 -8.90
CA ALA A 215 31.80 -29.14 -8.66
C ALA A 215 33.17 -29.35 -9.31
#